data_AF-A0A1I7E4N3-F1
#
_entry.id   AF-A0A1I7E4N3-F1
#
_cell.length_a   1.000
_cell.length_b   1.000
_cell.length_c   1.000
_cell.angle_alpha   90.00
_cell.angle_beta   90.00
_cell.angle_gamma   90.00
#
_symmetry.space_group_name_H-M   'P 1'
#
loop_
_entity.id
_entity.type
_entity.pdbx_description
1 polymer ?
#
loop_
_entity_poly.entity_id
_entity_poly.type
_entity_poly.pdbx_seq_one_letter_code
_entity_poly.pdbx_strand_id
1 'polypeptide(L)'
;MPSKVFISHKNTDAALAEKVARRVRVNGLETYLDTIDDALVKDGPDLADLLLSRMGQCQQLIAVVSSQTKDSWWVPWEIGVGSEKGFRMASYSETHVSLPSYLEKWPALHTDRHIDLYCEYSKQTEVALNRRMRDVLTEDRRMQVRKSEALDFHKQLRAAIR
;
A
#
# COMPACT_ATOMS: atom_id res chain seq x y z
N MET A 1 3.99 -12.80 9.92
CA MET A 1 2.55 -12.51 10.18
C MET A 1 1.82 -12.52 8.84
N PRO A 2 0.50 -12.72 8.74
CA PRO A 2 -0.15 -12.54 7.44
C PRO A 2 0.10 -11.12 6.95
N SER A 3 0.55 -11.01 5.71
CA SER A 3 0.93 -9.74 5.09
C SER A 3 -0.36 -9.03 4.64
N LYS A 4 -0.77 -8.00 5.35
CA LYS A 4 -2.01 -7.25 5.06
C LYS A 4 -1.71 -5.99 4.26
N VAL A 5 -2.47 -5.80 3.18
CA VAL A 5 -2.34 -4.67 2.25
C VAL A 5 -3.46 -3.67 2.51
N PHE A 6 -3.08 -2.44 2.84
CA PHE A 6 -4.02 -1.32 2.96
C PHE A 6 -4.35 -0.76 1.57
N ILE A 7 -5.62 -0.77 1.18
CA ILE A 7 -6.06 -0.25 -0.12
C ILE A 7 -6.56 1.19 0.07
N SER A 8 -5.63 2.14 -0.10
CA SER A 8 -5.91 3.57 -0.04
C SER A 8 -6.63 4.01 -1.31
N HIS A 9 -7.78 4.67 -1.17
CA HIS A 9 -8.59 5.12 -2.30
C HIS A 9 -9.51 6.27 -1.85
N LYS A 10 -10.06 7.00 -2.82
CA LYS A 10 -11.19 7.91 -2.59
C LYS A 10 -12.50 7.17 -2.78
N ASN A 11 -13.59 7.58 -2.14
CA ASN A 11 -14.90 6.93 -2.30
C ASN A 11 -15.37 6.85 -3.77
N THR A 12 -15.03 7.85 -4.60
CA THR A 12 -15.30 7.83 -6.05
C THR A 12 -14.61 6.68 -6.80
N ASP A 13 -13.56 6.10 -6.21
CA ASP A 13 -12.77 5.00 -6.76
C ASP A 13 -13.07 3.66 -6.08
N ALA A 14 -14.13 3.57 -5.25
CA ALA A 14 -14.46 2.38 -4.46
C ALA A 14 -14.60 1.11 -5.31
N ALA A 15 -15.30 1.19 -6.44
CA ALA A 15 -15.45 0.05 -7.35
C ALA A 15 -14.08 -0.44 -7.90
N LEU A 16 -13.16 0.48 -8.14
CA LEU A 16 -11.82 0.14 -8.59
C LEU A 16 -10.97 -0.45 -7.46
N ALA A 17 -11.04 0.15 -6.29
CA ALA A 17 -10.36 -0.32 -5.09
C ALA A 17 -10.81 -1.73 -4.71
N GLU A 18 -12.11 -2.03 -4.83
CA GLU A 18 -12.63 -3.37 -4.66
C GLU A 18 -12.06 -4.37 -5.67
N LYS A 19 -11.93 -4.00 -6.95
CA LYS A 19 -11.34 -4.85 -7.98
C LYS A 19 -9.88 -5.19 -7.62
N VAL A 20 -9.10 -4.18 -7.25
CA VAL A 20 -7.71 -4.35 -6.78
C VAL A 20 -7.67 -5.26 -5.55
N ALA A 21 -8.50 -4.98 -4.55
CA ALA A 21 -8.55 -5.76 -3.31
C ALA A 21 -8.92 -7.23 -3.58
N ARG A 22 -9.90 -7.50 -4.45
CA ARG A 22 -10.25 -8.86 -4.87
C ARG A 22 -9.07 -9.56 -5.53
N ARG A 23 -8.35 -8.90 -6.44
CA ARG A 23 -7.18 -9.50 -7.11
C ARG A 23 -6.06 -9.83 -6.12
N VAL A 24 -5.79 -8.94 -5.17
CA VAL A 24 -4.81 -9.17 -4.10
C VAL A 24 -5.21 -10.37 -3.22
N ARG A 25 -6.49 -10.47 -2.83
CA ARG A 25 -7.01 -11.61 -2.06
C ARG A 25 -6.91 -12.93 -2.82
N VAL A 26 -7.22 -12.96 -4.12
CA VAL A 26 -7.05 -14.15 -4.97
C VAL A 26 -5.59 -14.60 -5.02
N ASN A 27 -4.65 -13.66 -4.93
CA ASN A 27 -3.23 -13.96 -4.82
C ASN A 27 -2.79 -14.36 -3.39
N GLY A 28 -3.70 -14.55 -2.44
CA GLY A 28 -3.40 -15.07 -1.10
C GLY A 28 -2.82 -14.06 -0.12
N LEU A 29 -3.02 -12.75 -0.36
CA LEU A 29 -2.73 -11.70 0.62
C LEU A 29 -4.03 -11.18 1.25
N GLU A 30 -3.96 -10.79 2.52
CA GLU A 30 -5.08 -10.13 3.16
C GLU A 30 -5.14 -8.66 2.74
N THR A 31 -6.35 -8.10 2.64
CA THR A 31 -6.51 -6.68 2.34
C THR A 31 -7.38 -6.01 3.38
N TYR A 32 -7.00 -4.79 3.73
CA TYR A 32 -7.88 -3.84 4.38
C TYR A 32 -8.47 -2.92 3.31
N LEU A 33 -9.78 -3.03 3.09
CA LEU A 33 -10.54 -2.14 2.23
C LEU A 33 -11.61 -1.52 3.12
N ASP A 34 -11.47 -0.25 3.43
CA ASP A 34 -12.52 0.49 4.11
C ASP A 34 -13.31 1.26 3.09
N THR A 35 -14.59 0.92 2.96
CA THR A 35 -15.57 1.89 2.48
C THR A 35 -15.81 2.85 3.64
N ILE A 36 -14.89 3.78 3.86
CA ILE A 36 -15.22 4.95 4.68
C ILE A 36 -16.33 5.64 3.87
N ASP A 37 -17.56 5.53 4.35
CA ASP A 37 -18.57 6.50 4.00
C ASP A 37 -18.04 7.83 4.54
N ASP A 38 -17.44 8.63 3.65
CA ASP A 38 -17.04 10.02 3.91
C ASP A 38 -18.23 10.83 4.52
N ALA A 39 -19.46 10.34 4.37
CA ALA A 39 -20.67 10.90 4.95
C ALA A 39 -20.87 10.60 6.46
N LEU A 40 -20.26 9.55 7.03
CA LEU A 40 -20.51 9.11 8.41
C LEU A 40 -19.41 9.51 9.39
N VAL A 41 -18.18 9.73 8.93
CA VAL A 41 -17.08 10.21 9.77
C VAL A 41 -16.92 11.71 9.52
N LYS A 42 -17.36 12.53 10.48
CA LYS A 42 -17.09 13.96 10.47
C LYS A 42 -15.58 14.17 10.33
N ASP A 43 -15.17 14.92 9.30
CA ASP A 43 -13.79 15.36 9.08
C ASP A 43 -13.16 15.83 10.41
N GLY A 44 -12.11 15.15 10.87
CA GLY A 44 -11.49 15.49 12.16
C GLY A 44 -10.44 14.51 12.69
N PRO A 45 -9.91 14.76 13.91
CA PRO A 45 -8.89 13.93 14.59
C PRO A 45 -9.26 12.45 14.67
N ASP A 46 -10.55 12.15 14.85
CA ASP A 46 -11.08 10.80 14.98
C ASP A 46 -10.82 9.96 13.72
N LEU A 47 -10.86 10.58 12.53
CA LEU A 47 -10.55 9.88 11.28
C LEU A 47 -9.05 9.59 11.15
N ALA A 48 -8.19 10.51 11.57
CA ALA A 48 -6.74 10.29 11.56
C ALA A 48 -6.35 9.15 12.50
N ASP A 49 -6.88 9.12 13.72
CA ASP A 49 -6.61 8.05 14.70
C ASP A 49 -7.12 6.69 14.21
N LEU A 50 -8.30 6.68 13.60
CA LEU A 50 -8.88 5.49 12.98
C LEU A 50 -7.99 4.97 11.85
N LEU A 51 -7.55 5.83 10.93
CA LEU A 51 -6.65 5.45 9.85
C LEU A 51 -5.28 4.98 10.38
N LEU A 52 -4.70 5.64 11.38
CA LEU A 52 -3.46 5.21 12.03
C LEU A 52 -3.58 3.81 12.62
N SER A 53 -4.70 3.53 13.31
CA SER A 53 -4.99 2.21 13.88
C SER A 53 -5.08 1.13 12.79
N ARG A 54 -5.82 1.42 11.71
CA ARG A 54 -6.01 0.50 10.56
C ARG A 54 -4.71 0.23 9.81
N MET A 55 -3.96 1.29 9.52
CA MET A 55 -2.63 1.18 8.92
C MET A 55 -1.67 0.43 9.84
N GLY A 56 -1.77 0.59 11.16
CA GLY A 56 -0.96 -0.16 12.14
C GLY A 56 -1.11 -1.69 12.05
N GLN A 57 -2.22 -2.17 11.49
CA GLN A 57 -2.47 -3.60 11.24
C GLN A 57 -1.95 -4.08 9.87
N CYS A 58 -1.46 -3.16 9.04
CA CYS A 58 -0.97 -3.43 7.70
C CYS A 58 0.55 -3.26 7.62
N GLN A 59 1.15 -3.86 6.60
CA GLN A 59 2.60 -3.74 6.32
C GLN A 59 2.86 -3.23 4.90
N GLN A 60 1.77 -3.04 4.15
CA GLN A 60 1.81 -2.72 2.75
C GLN A 60 0.66 -1.78 2.40
N LEU A 61 0.82 -1.02 1.33
CA LEU A 61 -0.20 -0.09 0.84
C LEU A 61 -0.26 -0.11 -0.68
N ILE A 62 -1.47 -0.11 -1.23
CA ILE A 62 -1.72 0.21 -2.63
C ILE A 62 -2.60 1.46 -2.67
N ALA A 63 -2.09 2.52 -3.28
CA ALA A 63 -2.84 3.75 -3.54
C ALA A 63 -3.56 3.62 -4.88
N VAL A 64 -4.87 3.43 -4.85
CA VAL A 64 -5.72 3.36 -6.04
C VAL A 64 -6.07 4.78 -6.45
N VAL A 65 -5.68 5.14 -7.66
CA VAL A 65 -5.80 6.49 -8.18
C VAL A 65 -6.43 6.52 -9.56
N SER A 66 -7.33 7.47 -9.74
CA SER A 66 -7.97 7.88 -10.98
C SER A 66 -7.77 9.38 -11.21
N SER A 67 -8.31 9.91 -12.29
CA SER A 67 -8.33 11.35 -12.54
C SER A 67 -9.01 12.15 -11.42
N GLN A 68 -9.91 11.53 -10.66
CA GLN A 68 -10.72 12.16 -9.60
C GLN A 68 -10.10 12.07 -8.20
N THR A 69 -9.04 11.26 -8.03
CA THR A 69 -8.33 11.10 -6.75
C THR A 69 -7.42 12.29 -6.41
N LYS A 70 -7.16 13.18 -7.39
CA LYS A 70 -6.29 14.37 -7.21
C LYS A 70 -6.78 15.32 -6.11
N ASP A 71 -8.06 15.28 -5.77
CA ASP A 71 -8.67 16.16 -4.76
C ASP A 71 -8.72 15.54 -3.35
N SER A 72 -8.18 14.34 -3.13
CA SER A 72 -8.13 13.73 -1.79
C SER A 72 -6.89 14.19 -1.03
N TRP A 73 -7.09 14.76 0.17
CA TRP A 73 -5.99 15.10 1.06
C TRP A 73 -5.51 13.89 1.89
N TRP A 74 -6.40 12.93 2.16
CA TRP A 74 -6.12 11.75 2.96
C TRP A 74 -5.20 10.76 2.26
N VAL A 75 -5.34 10.56 0.94
CA VAL A 75 -4.48 9.64 0.18
C VAL A 75 -2.98 10.03 0.28
N PRO A 76 -2.58 11.29 0.02
CA PRO A 76 -1.21 11.74 0.30
C PRO A 76 -0.75 11.52 1.74
N TRP A 77 -1.64 11.74 2.71
CA TRP A 77 -1.33 11.58 4.13
C TRP A 77 -1.09 10.10 4.50
N GLU A 78 -1.95 9.18 4.05
CA GLU A 78 -1.78 7.72 4.23
C GLU A 78 -0.48 7.23 3.58
N ILE A 79 -0.15 7.75 2.39
CA ILE A 79 1.11 7.47 1.72
C ILE A 79 2.30 7.94 2.56
N GLY A 80 2.22 9.14 3.16
CA GLY A 80 3.22 9.66 4.07
C GLY A 80 3.44 8.74 5.27
N VAL A 81 2.36 8.35 5.94
CA VAL A 81 2.39 7.42 7.09
C VAL A 81 2.96 6.05 6.68
N GLY A 82 2.54 5.50 5.55
CA GLY A 82 3.03 4.22 5.04
C GLY A 82 4.53 4.27 4.71
N SER A 83 4.97 5.38 4.11
CA SER A 83 6.39 5.60 3.81
C SER A 83 7.25 5.70 5.07
N GLU A 84 6.75 6.36 6.12
CA GLU A 84 7.45 6.45 7.41
C GLU A 84 7.57 5.05 8.05
N LYS A 85 6.47 4.28 8.06
CA LYS A 85 6.43 2.92 8.63
C LYS A 85 7.24 1.88 7.83
N GLY A 86 7.76 2.24 6.67
CA GLY A 86 8.52 1.34 5.80
C GLY A 86 7.63 0.32 5.09
N PHE A 87 6.45 0.74 4.65
CA PHE A 87 5.54 -0.15 3.93
C PHE A 87 6.07 -0.51 2.55
N ARG A 88 5.72 -1.72 2.11
CA ARG A 88 5.77 -2.10 0.70
C ARG A 88 4.61 -1.39 0.00
N MET A 89 4.93 -0.53 -0.95
CA MET A 89 3.99 0.46 -1.48
C MET A 89 3.94 0.36 -2.99
N ALA A 90 2.78 0.61 -3.56
CA ALA A 90 2.58 0.77 -5.00
C ALA A 90 1.38 1.71 -5.24
N SER A 91 1.31 2.30 -6.43
CA SER A 91 0.09 2.95 -6.92
C SER A 91 -0.60 2.06 -7.94
N TYR A 92 -1.91 2.20 -8.12
CA TYR A 92 -2.66 1.51 -9.16
C TYR A 92 -3.57 2.48 -9.93
N SER A 93 -3.56 2.41 -11.26
CA SER A 93 -4.51 3.15 -12.13
C SER A 93 -4.82 2.37 -13.41
N GLU A 94 -6.09 2.33 -13.84
CA GLU A 94 -6.49 1.58 -15.06
C GLU A 94 -6.05 2.24 -16.36
N THR A 95 -6.10 3.57 -16.42
CA THR A 95 -5.59 4.34 -17.56
C THR A 95 -4.21 4.90 -17.23
N HIS A 96 -3.44 5.28 -18.26
CA HIS A 96 -2.28 6.18 -18.15
C HIS A 96 -2.76 7.58 -17.69
N VAL A 97 -3.34 7.63 -16.50
CA VAL A 97 -3.61 8.86 -15.78
C VAL A 97 -2.25 9.40 -15.39
N SER A 98 -2.00 10.67 -15.67
CA SER A 98 -0.85 11.37 -15.10
C SER A 98 -0.99 11.30 -13.58
N LEU A 99 -0.22 10.39 -12.99
CA LEU A 99 -0.05 10.28 -11.56
C LEU A 99 0.48 11.62 -11.05
N PRO A 100 -0.01 12.11 -9.89
CA PRO A 100 0.70 13.16 -9.17
C PRO A 100 2.17 12.79 -9.01
N SER A 101 3.08 13.75 -9.24
CA SER A 101 4.53 13.51 -9.25
C SER A 101 5.05 12.85 -7.98
N TYR A 102 4.41 13.08 -6.83
CA TYR A 102 4.79 12.44 -5.57
C TYR A 102 4.58 10.91 -5.56
N LEU A 103 3.69 10.37 -6.39
CA LEU A 103 3.45 8.93 -6.52
C LEU A 103 4.51 8.23 -7.37
N GLU A 104 5.26 8.97 -8.20
CA GLU A 104 6.32 8.42 -9.05
C GLU A 104 7.50 7.85 -8.24
N LYS A 105 7.48 8.01 -6.91
CA LYS A 105 8.44 7.38 -5.99
C LYS A 105 8.21 5.86 -5.82
N TRP A 106 7.00 5.35 -6.04
CA TRP A 106 6.68 3.92 -5.87
C TRP A 106 6.35 3.24 -7.21
N PRO A 107 6.38 1.90 -7.29
CA PRO A 107 5.98 1.15 -8.49
C PRO A 107 4.54 1.47 -8.90
N ALA A 108 4.30 1.70 -10.20
CA ALA A 108 2.98 2.01 -10.74
C ALA A 108 2.36 0.78 -11.43
N LEU A 109 1.24 0.31 -10.91
CA LEU A 109 0.53 -0.88 -11.38
C LEU A 109 -0.62 -0.46 -12.30
N HIS A 110 -0.76 -1.14 -13.43
CA HIS A 110 -1.76 -0.80 -14.45
C HIS A 110 -2.58 -2.00 -14.93
N THR A 111 -2.17 -3.21 -14.56
CA THR A 111 -2.80 -4.45 -15.01
C THR A 111 -2.92 -5.43 -13.85
N ASP A 112 -3.82 -6.39 -13.98
CA ASP A 112 -3.96 -7.49 -13.01
C ASP A 112 -2.63 -8.26 -12.87
N ARG A 113 -1.86 -8.39 -13.96
CA ARG A 113 -0.52 -9.01 -13.92
C ARG A 113 0.45 -8.22 -13.04
N HIS A 114 0.37 -6.89 -13.03
CA HIS A 114 1.20 -6.08 -12.13
C HIS A 114 0.80 -6.30 -10.67
N ILE A 115 -0.49 -6.47 -10.38
CA ILE A 115 -0.97 -6.83 -9.03
C ILE A 115 -0.46 -8.22 -8.63
N ASP A 116 -0.45 -9.18 -9.55
CA ASP A 116 0.08 -10.53 -9.28
C ASP A 116 1.57 -10.47 -8.94
N LEU A 117 2.35 -9.73 -9.73
CA LEU A 117 3.78 -9.49 -9.46
C LEU A 117 3.97 -8.81 -8.10
N TYR A 118 3.18 -7.79 -7.78
CA TYR A 118 3.20 -7.16 -6.47
C TYR A 118 3.03 -8.19 -5.35
N CYS A 119 2.05 -9.10 -5.47
CA CYS A 119 1.78 -10.13 -4.48
C CYS A 119 2.90 -11.17 -4.40
N GLU A 120 3.48 -11.56 -5.54
CA GLU A 120 4.60 -12.48 -5.63
C GLU A 120 5.84 -11.92 -4.90
N TYR A 121 6.26 -10.71 -5.24
CA TYR A 121 7.39 -10.04 -4.59
C TYR A 121 7.10 -9.77 -3.12
N SER A 122 5.85 -9.47 -2.74
CA SER A 122 5.46 -9.28 -1.35
C SER A 122 5.75 -10.52 -0.50
N LYS A 123 5.38 -11.71 -1.00
CA LYS A 123 5.65 -12.99 -0.32
C LYS A 123 7.15 -13.28 -0.24
N GLN A 124 7.90 -13.02 -1.31
CA GLN A 124 9.36 -13.19 -1.31
C GLN A 124 10.03 -12.28 -0.27
N THR A 125 9.63 -11.01 -0.22
CA THR A 125 10.11 -10.05 0.77
C THR A 125 9.73 -10.45 2.18
N GLU A 126 8.53 -10.98 2.41
CA GLU A 126 8.11 -11.47 3.73
C GLU A 126 9.02 -12.61 4.22
N VAL A 127 9.44 -13.53 3.34
CA VAL A 127 10.39 -14.60 3.67
C VAL A 127 11.77 -14.01 4.03
N ALA A 128 12.28 -13.07 3.23
CA ALA A 128 13.55 -12.40 3.48
C ALA A 128 13.54 -11.60 4.81
N LEU A 129 12.45 -10.87 5.05
CA LEU A 129 12.21 -10.10 6.27
C LEU A 129 12.22 -11.01 7.49
N ASN A 130 11.43 -12.10 7.49
CA ASN A 130 11.39 -13.05 8.61
C ASN A 130 12.77 -13.67 8.88
N ARG A 131 13.56 -13.93 7.83
CA ARG A 131 14.93 -14.41 8.00
C ARG A 131 15.82 -13.37 8.68
N ARG A 132 15.77 -12.11 8.25
CA ARG A 132 16.62 -11.03 8.78
C ARG A 132 16.18 -10.55 10.16
N MET A 133 14.89 -10.66 10.50
CA MET A 133 14.33 -10.21 11.78
C MET A 133 14.61 -11.16 12.95
N ARG A 134 15.02 -12.42 12.70
CA ARG A 134 15.21 -13.45 13.74
C ARG A 134 16.14 -13.00 14.88
N ASP A 135 17.22 -12.30 14.55
CA ASP A 135 18.27 -11.94 15.51
C ASP A 135 18.24 -10.45 15.88
N VAL A 136 17.17 -9.73 15.53
CA VAL A 136 17.06 -8.28 15.75
C VAL A 136 16.34 -7.98 17.06
N LEU A 137 17.12 -7.51 18.03
CA LEU A 137 16.67 -7.27 19.40
C LEU A 137 16.07 -5.88 19.65
N THR A 138 16.43 -4.87 18.86
CA THR A 138 15.98 -3.48 19.07
C THR A 138 14.95 -3.05 18.02
N GLU A 139 13.98 -2.23 18.42
CA GLU A 139 12.93 -1.76 17.50
C GLU A 139 13.50 -0.86 16.40
N ASP A 140 14.50 -0.03 16.71
CA ASP A 140 15.18 0.81 15.71
C ASP A 140 15.79 -0.03 14.59
N ARG A 141 16.45 -1.14 14.93
CA ARG A 141 17.02 -2.05 13.93
C ARG A 141 15.95 -2.80 13.16
N ARG A 142 14.82 -3.15 13.80
CA ARG A 142 13.67 -3.75 13.09
C ARG A 142 13.10 -2.79 12.07
N MET A 143 12.98 -1.52 12.41
CA MET A 143 12.52 -0.48 11.50
C MET A 143 13.49 -0.29 10.32
N GLN A 144 14.80 -0.26 10.58
CA GLN A 144 15.81 -0.18 9.52
C GLN A 144 15.72 -1.37 8.56
N VAL A 145 15.57 -2.59 9.08
CA VAL A 145 15.40 -3.80 8.26
C VAL A 145 14.14 -3.72 7.41
N ARG A 146 12.98 -3.34 8.00
CA ARG A 146 11.73 -3.14 7.24
C ARG A 146 11.89 -2.12 6.11
N LYS A 147 12.50 -0.97 6.39
CA LYS A 147 12.76 0.08 5.39
C LYS A 147 13.67 -0.42 4.26
N SER A 148 14.72 -1.18 4.60
CA SER A 148 15.62 -1.78 3.60
C SER A 148 14.89 -2.78 2.71
N GLU A 149 14.10 -3.69 3.29
CA GLU A 149 13.33 -4.68 2.53
C GLU A 149 12.28 -4.03 1.63
N ALA A 150 11.63 -2.95 2.10
CA ALA A 150 10.68 -2.20 1.28
C ALA A 150 11.36 -1.57 0.06
N LEU A 151 12.57 -1.00 0.22
CA LEU A 151 13.33 -0.44 -0.90
C LEU A 151 13.74 -1.51 -1.92
N ASP A 152 14.19 -2.68 -1.46
CA ASP A 152 14.55 -3.79 -2.34
C ASP A 152 13.32 -4.32 -3.08
N PHE A 153 12.18 -4.45 -2.39
CA PHE A 153 10.88 -4.75 -2.98
C PHE A 153 10.51 -3.75 -4.09
N HIS A 154 10.60 -2.44 -3.83
CA HIS A 154 10.23 -1.42 -4.82
C HIS A 154 11.13 -1.48 -6.06
N LYS A 155 12.44 -1.72 -5.89
CA LYS A 155 13.39 -1.86 -7.00
C LYS A 155 13.07 -3.07 -7.87
N GLN A 156 12.86 -4.23 -7.25
CA GLN A 156 12.57 -5.48 -7.96
C GLN A 156 11.24 -5.40 -8.70
N LEU A 157 10.19 -4.90 -8.04
CA LEU A 157 8.88 -4.76 -8.66
C LEU A 157 8.92 -3.78 -9.84
N ARG A 158 9.63 -2.64 -9.71
CA ARG A 158 9.83 -1.69 -10.83
C ARG A 158 10.52 -2.32 -12.03
N ALA A 159 11.50 -3.18 -11.81
CA ALA A 159 12.18 -3.87 -12.90
C ALA A 159 11.27 -4.88 -13.60
N ALA A 160 10.34 -5.51 -12.87
CA ALA A 160 9.46 -6.55 -13.40
C ALA A 160 8.20 -6.03 -14.12
N ILE A 161 7.78 -4.79 -13.86
CA ILE A 161 6.59 -4.16 -14.48
C ILE A 161 6.92 -3.21 -15.64
N ARG A 162 8.20 -3.13 -16.02
CA ARG A 162 8.69 -2.33 -17.15
C ARG A 162 8.52 -3.07 -18.47
#